data_AF-A0A8H7KH30-F1
#
_entry.id   AF-A0A8H7KH30-F1
#
_cell.length_a   1.000
_cell.length_b   1.000
_cell.length_c   1.000
_cell.angle_alpha   90.00
_cell.angle_beta   90.00
_cell.angle_gamma   90.00
#
_symmetry.space_group_name_H-M   'P 1'
#
loop_
_entity.id
_entity.type
_entity.pdbx_description
1 polymer ?
#
loop_
_entity_poly.entity_id
_entity_poly.type
_entity_poly.pdbx_seq_one_letter_code
_entity_poly.pdbx_strand_id
1 'polypeptide(L)'
;MALGPTSSAVHIASSGQHSSIRTPQNIVVHPVALFTILDHYLRRTDQQDRVIGTLLGRRTESEVEIRSAFAVLHSETDEQVAVDMEYHRTMYELHHKVNPKVAIVGWYSTGSNLNTYSALIQNFYSLDTAPHPAVHITLNTGIVEGEEAGVKAYISAPVGVTPKAENCVFVPVPVELRFHDAERSGVDLLVETQKSGSTSQQPIPDLEVLEKSIQDVSSMLDRVLAYVQSVIRGETKGDPAIGRIHS
;
A
#
# COMPACT_ATOMS: atom_id res chain seq x y z
N MET A 1 -35.45 -7.58 -37.62
CA MET A 1 -34.07 -8.03 -37.35
C MET A 1 -33.55 -7.21 -36.19
N ALA A 2 -33.62 -7.74 -34.98
CA ALA A 2 -33.24 -7.06 -33.74
C ALA A 2 -31.96 -7.71 -33.20
N LEU A 3 -30.93 -6.91 -32.99
CA LEU A 3 -29.66 -7.29 -32.39
C LEU A 3 -29.81 -7.18 -30.87
N GLY A 4 -29.61 -8.30 -30.17
CA GLY A 4 -29.37 -8.37 -28.73
C GLY A 4 -27.98 -8.98 -28.47
N PRO A 5 -27.25 -8.55 -27.43
CA PRO A 5 -25.82 -8.85 -27.25
C PRO A 5 -25.59 -10.03 -26.30
N THR A 6 -24.46 -10.73 -26.45
CA THR A 6 -23.88 -11.54 -25.36
C THR A 6 -22.36 -11.53 -25.42
N SER A 7 -21.75 -10.81 -24.48
CA SER A 7 -20.39 -11.03 -23.98
C SER A 7 -20.15 -12.51 -23.71
N SER A 8 -19.02 -13.04 -24.16
CA SER A 8 -18.55 -14.36 -23.74
C SER A 8 -17.35 -14.17 -22.84
N ALA A 9 -17.61 -14.27 -21.53
CA ALA A 9 -16.59 -14.42 -20.50
C ALA A 9 -15.92 -15.79 -20.65
N VAL A 10 -14.59 -15.79 -20.71
CA VAL A 10 -13.79 -17.02 -20.67
C VAL A 10 -13.83 -17.59 -19.26
N HIS A 11 -14.64 -18.63 -19.07
CA HIS A 11 -14.58 -19.53 -17.92
C HIS A 11 -13.48 -20.56 -18.17
N ILE A 12 -12.39 -20.50 -17.41
CA ILE A 12 -11.47 -21.65 -17.25
C ILE A 12 -11.72 -22.21 -15.86
N ALA A 13 -12.49 -23.29 -15.80
CA ALA A 13 -12.51 -24.19 -14.66
C ALA A 13 -11.43 -25.25 -14.87
N SER A 14 -10.39 -25.26 -14.04
CA SER A 14 -9.49 -26.41 -13.91
C SER A 14 -9.76 -27.09 -12.57
N SER A 15 -10.40 -28.25 -12.65
CA SER A 15 -10.55 -29.19 -11.56
C SER A 15 -9.21 -29.89 -11.31
N GLY A 16 -8.54 -29.51 -10.22
CA GLY A 16 -7.41 -30.23 -9.63
C GLY A 16 -7.34 -29.91 -8.15
N GLN A 17 -7.34 -30.93 -7.30
CA GLN A 17 -7.08 -30.80 -5.86
C GLN A 17 -5.64 -30.32 -5.63
N HIS A 18 -5.43 -29.01 -5.74
CA HIS A 18 -4.37 -28.29 -5.06
C HIS A 18 -5.07 -27.42 -4.03
N SER A 19 -4.58 -27.40 -2.79
CA SER A 19 -4.97 -26.39 -1.80
C SER A 19 -5.02 -25.05 -2.52
N SER A 20 -6.21 -24.47 -2.70
CA SER A 20 -6.37 -23.24 -3.46
C SER A 20 -5.47 -22.20 -2.82
N ILE A 21 -4.35 -21.87 -3.45
CA ILE A 21 -3.48 -20.79 -3.01
C ILE A 21 -4.32 -19.54 -3.20
N ARG A 22 -4.99 -19.09 -2.13
CA ARG A 22 -5.88 -17.94 -2.21
C ARG A 22 -5.01 -16.69 -2.32
N THR A 23 -5.09 -16.07 -3.49
CA THR A 23 -4.58 -14.73 -3.70
C THR A 23 -5.32 -13.79 -2.75
N PRO A 24 -4.61 -12.97 -1.97
CA PRO A 24 -5.27 -12.01 -1.09
C PRO A 24 -6.10 -11.06 -1.95
N GLN A 25 -7.34 -10.82 -1.54
CA GLN A 25 -8.27 -9.95 -2.27
C GLN A 25 -8.02 -8.48 -1.95
N ASN A 26 -7.40 -8.20 -0.79
CA ASN A 26 -7.09 -6.86 -0.34
C ASN A 26 -5.75 -6.84 0.41
N ILE A 27 -4.96 -5.79 0.22
CA ILE A 27 -3.73 -5.54 0.95
C ILE A 27 -3.91 -4.25 1.72
N VAL A 28 -3.79 -4.36 3.04
CA VAL A 28 -3.94 -3.23 3.94
C VAL A 28 -2.57 -2.79 4.42
N VAL A 29 -2.24 -1.53 4.18
CA VAL A 29 -0.94 -0.96 4.57
C VAL A 29 -1.16 0.09 5.64
N HIS A 30 -0.42 -0.06 6.74
CA HIS A 30 -0.37 0.96 7.79
C HIS A 30 0.62 2.08 7.43
N PRO A 31 0.31 3.35 7.73
CA PRO A 31 1.18 4.49 7.46
C PRO A 31 2.60 4.31 8.01
N VAL A 32 2.74 3.69 9.19
CA VAL A 32 4.06 3.45 9.81
C VAL A 32 4.98 2.66 8.89
N ALA A 33 4.48 1.63 8.21
CA ALA A 33 5.28 0.86 7.26
C ALA A 33 5.73 1.72 6.07
N LEU A 34 4.85 2.60 5.56
CA LEU A 34 5.20 3.51 4.46
C LEU A 34 6.24 4.54 4.88
N PHE A 35 6.10 5.15 6.06
CA PHE A 35 7.08 6.09 6.60
C PHE A 35 8.44 5.42 6.80
N THR A 36 8.48 4.16 7.26
CA THR A 36 9.72 3.40 7.36
C THR A 36 10.37 3.18 5.99
N ILE A 37 9.58 2.80 4.97
CA ILE A 37 10.09 2.65 3.60
C ILE A 37 10.64 3.98 3.06
N LEU A 38 9.94 5.10 3.31
CA LEU A 38 10.38 6.43 2.92
C LEU A 38 11.66 6.87 3.64
N ASP A 39 11.76 6.64 4.96
CA ASP A 39 12.96 6.93 5.74
C ASP A 39 14.16 6.14 5.21
N HIS A 40 13.97 4.85 4.89
CA HIS A 40 15.01 4.05 4.25
C HIS A 40 15.42 4.59 2.88
N TYR A 41 14.46 5.08 2.07
CA TYR A 41 14.75 5.70 0.78
C TYR A 41 15.55 7.00 0.90
N LEU A 42 15.30 7.79 1.94
CA LEU A 42 16.01 9.05 2.20
C LEU A 42 17.42 8.84 2.76
N ARG A 43 17.66 7.73 3.47
CA ARG A 43 18.98 7.37 4.03
C ARG A 43 19.87 6.57 3.09
N ARG A 44 19.42 6.33 1.85
CA ARG A 44 20.19 5.55 0.88
C ARG A 44 21.52 6.21 0.56
N THR A 45 22.51 5.40 0.20
CA THR A 45 23.75 5.92 -0.38
C THR A 45 23.50 6.37 -1.82
N ASP A 46 24.19 7.40 -2.30
CA ASP A 46 24.02 7.94 -3.67
C ASP A 46 24.25 6.90 -4.79
N GLN A 47 24.88 5.77 -4.47
CA GLN A 47 25.15 4.67 -5.40
C GLN A 47 23.97 3.68 -5.52
N GLN A 48 22.96 3.78 -4.66
CA GLN A 48 21.79 2.91 -4.68
C GLN A 48 20.59 3.64 -5.27
N ASP A 49 20.18 3.26 -6.48
CA ASP A 49 18.96 3.80 -7.12
C ASP A 49 17.68 3.28 -6.44
N ARG A 50 17.76 2.11 -5.81
CA ARG A 50 16.63 1.43 -5.19
C ARG A 50 16.97 0.87 -3.82
N VAL A 51 15.97 0.88 -2.94
CA VAL A 51 16.00 0.24 -1.64
C VAL A 51 15.07 -0.95 -1.64
N ILE A 52 15.54 -2.06 -1.07
CA ILE A 52 14.81 -3.32 -0.94
C ILE A 52 14.70 -3.65 0.55
N GLY A 53 13.56 -4.16 0.96
CA GLY A 53 13.40 -4.64 2.32
C GLY A 53 12.25 -5.62 2.50
N THR A 54 12.11 -6.10 3.72
CA THR A 54 11.13 -7.11 4.10
C THR A 54 9.89 -6.44 4.66
N LEU A 55 8.71 -6.94 4.27
CA LEU A 55 7.43 -6.55 4.82
C LEU A 55 7.02 -7.51 5.93
N LEU A 56 6.64 -6.95 7.06
CA LEU A 56 6.15 -7.69 8.21
C LEU A 56 4.69 -7.32 8.48
N GLY A 57 3.89 -8.35 8.68
CA GLY A 57 2.47 -8.18 8.83
C GLY A 57 1.78 -9.37 9.42
N ARG A 58 0.46 -9.31 9.36
CA ARG A 58 -0.40 -10.43 9.67
C ARG A 58 -1.19 -10.78 8.42
N ARG A 59 -1.25 -12.07 8.14
CA ARG A 59 -2.07 -12.59 7.05
C ARG A 59 -3.34 -13.22 7.61
N THR A 60 -4.47 -12.89 6.99
CA THR A 60 -5.78 -13.53 7.17
C THR A 60 -6.16 -14.23 5.85
N GLU A 61 -7.24 -15.00 5.81
CA GLU A 61 -7.61 -15.79 4.61
C GLU A 61 -7.82 -14.95 3.34
N SER A 62 -8.32 -13.71 3.46
CA SER A 62 -8.64 -12.82 2.33
C SER A 62 -7.84 -11.52 2.31
N GLU A 63 -7.19 -11.17 3.41
CA GLU A 63 -6.55 -9.86 3.61
C GLU A 63 -5.14 -10.02 4.18
N VAL A 64 -4.20 -9.24 3.65
CA VAL A 64 -2.84 -9.13 4.20
C VAL A 64 -2.69 -7.75 4.82
N GLU A 65 -2.46 -7.70 6.12
CA GLU A 65 -2.26 -6.48 6.90
C GLU A 65 -0.77 -6.25 7.14
N ILE A 66 -0.22 -5.18 6.58
CA ILE A 66 1.20 -4.82 6.64
C ILE A 66 1.38 -3.74 7.69
N ARG A 67 2.05 -4.09 8.79
CA ARG A 67 2.20 -3.21 9.96
C ARG A 67 3.56 -2.56 10.06
N SER A 68 4.59 -3.24 9.60
CA SER A 68 5.98 -2.79 9.72
C SER A 68 6.81 -3.30 8.55
N ALA A 69 7.98 -2.69 8.36
CA ALA A 69 8.94 -3.06 7.33
C ALA A 69 10.35 -2.84 7.87
N PHE A 70 11.34 -3.59 7.40
CA PHE A 70 12.75 -3.30 7.65
C PHE A 70 13.55 -3.38 6.36
N ALA A 71 14.55 -2.51 6.19
CA ALA A 71 15.44 -2.56 5.04
C ALA A 71 16.40 -3.74 5.17
N VAL A 72 16.73 -4.38 4.05
CA VAL A 72 17.74 -5.44 4.02
C VAL A 72 18.95 -4.91 3.27
N LEU A 73 20.14 -5.24 3.79
CA LEU A 73 21.37 -4.98 3.08
C LEU A 73 21.41 -5.86 1.82
N HIS A 74 21.40 -5.20 0.68
CA HIS A 74 21.47 -5.86 -0.62
C HIS A 74 22.58 -5.22 -1.45
N SER A 75 23.22 -6.06 -2.27
CA SER A 75 24.16 -5.64 -3.30
C SER A 75 23.59 -6.02 -4.65
N GLU A 76 23.25 -5.02 -5.45
CA GLU A 76 22.81 -5.18 -6.83
C GLU A 76 24.01 -4.95 -7.75
N THR A 77 24.36 -5.96 -8.54
CA THR A 77 25.31 -5.89 -9.66
C THR A 77 24.55 -6.15 -10.95
N ASP A 78 25.09 -5.78 -12.11
CA ASP A 78 24.49 -6.00 -13.44
C ASP A 78 24.07 -7.45 -13.75
N GLU A 79 24.50 -8.44 -12.96
CA GLU A 79 24.21 -9.86 -13.17
C GLU A 79 23.58 -10.56 -11.95
N GLN A 80 23.60 -9.96 -10.76
CA GLN A 80 23.18 -10.64 -9.52
C GLN A 80 22.66 -9.68 -8.45
N VAL A 81 21.69 -10.16 -7.67
CA VAL A 81 21.25 -9.52 -6.43
C VAL A 81 21.59 -10.43 -5.26
N ALA A 82 22.51 -9.98 -4.42
CA ALA A 82 22.87 -10.66 -3.18
C ALA A 82 22.18 -9.97 -2.01
N VAL A 83 21.56 -10.75 -1.13
CA VAL A 83 20.89 -10.28 0.09
C VAL A 83 21.63 -10.86 1.28
N ASP A 84 21.91 -10.03 2.30
CA ASP A 84 22.55 -10.49 3.53
C ASP A 84 21.55 -11.26 4.41
N MET A 85 21.71 -12.59 4.45
CA MET A 85 20.84 -13.52 5.18
C MET A 85 21.04 -13.46 6.69
N GLU A 86 22.26 -13.19 7.16
CA GLU A 86 22.55 -13.11 8.59
C GLU A 86 21.93 -11.85 9.19
N TYR A 87 22.06 -10.72 8.48
CA TYR A 87 21.38 -9.49 8.83
C TYR A 87 19.85 -9.66 8.77
N HIS A 88 19.32 -10.25 7.69
CA HIS A 88 17.89 -10.50 7.53
C HIS A 88 17.32 -11.31 8.70
N ARG A 89 17.96 -12.42 9.07
CA ARG A 89 17.54 -13.27 10.18
C ARG A 89 17.60 -12.54 11.52
N THR A 90 18.68 -11.81 11.78
CA THR A 90 18.86 -11.05 13.02
C THR A 90 17.75 -10.00 13.18
N MET A 91 17.47 -9.24 12.12
CA MET A 91 16.39 -8.24 12.13
C MET A 91 15.02 -8.89 12.32
N TYR A 92 14.76 -10.01 11.65
CA TYR A 92 13.52 -10.76 11.85
C TYR A 92 13.36 -11.24 13.29
N GLU A 93 14.40 -11.82 13.90
CA GLU A 93 14.37 -12.27 15.31
C GLU A 93 14.10 -11.11 16.28
N LEU A 94 14.69 -9.94 16.05
CA LEU A 94 14.43 -8.73 16.85
C LEU A 94 12.98 -8.28 16.75
N HIS A 95 12.44 -8.19 15.53
CA HIS A 95 11.04 -7.82 15.31
C HIS A 95 10.08 -8.84 15.91
N HIS A 96 10.39 -10.13 15.78
CA HIS A 96 9.58 -11.21 16.35
C HIS A 96 9.58 -11.19 17.88
N LYS A 97 10.70 -10.80 18.51
CA LYS A 97 10.79 -10.61 19.96
C LYS A 97 9.93 -9.45 20.47
N VAL A 98 9.81 -8.38 19.69
CA VAL A 98 8.95 -7.22 20.02
C VAL A 98 7.47 -7.57 19.78
N ASN A 99 7.17 -8.24 18.67
CA ASN A 99 5.81 -8.61 18.33
C ASN A 99 5.74 -10.00 17.67
N PRO A 100 5.47 -11.07 18.45
CA PRO A 100 5.47 -12.44 17.95
C PRO A 100 4.27 -12.75 17.03
N LYS A 101 3.27 -11.87 16.96
CA LYS A 101 2.10 -12.03 16.09
C LYS A 101 2.38 -11.65 14.64
N VAL A 102 3.53 -11.03 14.37
CA VAL A 102 3.90 -10.51 13.06
C VAL A 102 4.83 -11.52 12.39
N ALA A 103 4.52 -11.84 11.14
CA ALA A 103 5.29 -12.75 10.29
C ALA A 103 5.74 -12.03 9.02
N ILE A 104 6.66 -12.64 8.29
CA ILE A 104 7.06 -12.18 6.95
C ILE A 104 5.88 -12.39 6.02
N VAL A 105 5.44 -11.31 5.36
CA VAL A 105 4.33 -11.36 4.37
C VAL A 105 4.82 -11.12 2.94
N GLY A 106 6.06 -10.67 2.79
CA GLY A 106 6.69 -10.41 1.51
C GLY A 106 7.78 -9.34 1.61
N TRP A 107 7.92 -8.54 0.57
CA TRP A 107 9.02 -7.57 0.42
C TRP A 107 8.55 -6.30 -0.26
N TYR A 108 9.31 -5.23 -0.09
CA TYR A 108 9.06 -3.97 -0.77
C TYR A 108 10.28 -3.53 -1.57
N SER A 109 10.03 -2.69 -2.57
CA SER A 109 11.06 -2.00 -3.31
C SER A 109 10.64 -0.57 -3.61
N THR A 110 11.62 0.33 -3.68
CA THR A 110 11.37 1.70 -4.11
C THR A 110 11.55 1.84 -5.63
N GLY A 111 10.74 2.67 -6.27
CA GLY A 111 10.75 2.88 -7.72
C GLY A 111 9.74 2.03 -8.48
N SER A 112 9.54 2.39 -9.75
CA SER A 112 8.54 1.82 -10.65
C SER A 112 9.00 0.59 -11.44
N ASN A 113 10.31 0.38 -11.53
CA ASN A 113 10.90 -0.61 -12.41
C ASN A 113 10.79 -2.03 -11.84
N LEU A 114 9.85 -2.80 -12.38
CA LEU A 114 9.82 -4.26 -12.27
C LEU A 114 10.83 -4.83 -13.27
N ASN A 115 11.95 -5.35 -12.77
CA ASN A 115 13.01 -5.90 -13.62
C ASN A 115 13.08 -7.42 -13.46
N THR A 116 13.89 -8.11 -14.28
CA THR A 116 14.11 -9.57 -14.17
C THR A 116 14.54 -9.99 -12.75
N TYR A 117 15.29 -9.13 -12.06
CA TYR A 117 15.71 -9.34 -10.66
C TYR A 117 14.54 -9.40 -9.67
N SER A 118 13.44 -8.70 -9.95
CA SER A 118 12.24 -8.74 -9.09
C SER A 118 11.67 -10.15 -9.01
N ALA A 119 11.76 -10.94 -10.09
CA ALA A 119 11.31 -12.34 -10.09
C ALA A 119 12.18 -13.24 -9.20
N LEU A 120 13.50 -13.03 -9.20
CA LEU A 120 14.43 -13.78 -8.34
C LEU A 120 14.18 -13.51 -6.86
N ILE A 121 14.04 -12.23 -6.50
CA ILE A 121 13.75 -11.81 -5.12
C ILE A 121 12.38 -12.34 -4.70
N GLN A 122 11.39 -12.25 -5.58
CA GLN A 122 10.05 -12.79 -5.33
C GLN A 122 10.08 -14.29 -5.08
N ASN A 123 10.90 -15.05 -5.81
CA ASN A 123 11.07 -16.48 -5.58
C ASN A 123 11.70 -16.74 -4.19
N PHE A 124 12.74 -16.00 -3.83
CA PHE A 124 13.36 -16.09 -2.52
C PHE A 124 12.35 -15.91 -1.38
N TYR A 125 11.57 -14.82 -1.38
CA TYR A 125 10.55 -14.57 -0.36
C TYR A 125 9.35 -15.53 -0.42
N SER A 126 9.07 -16.12 -1.58
CA SER A 126 8.01 -17.12 -1.71
C SER A 126 8.30 -18.41 -0.93
N LEU A 127 9.58 -18.73 -0.72
CA LEU A 127 10.00 -19.86 0.11
C LEU A 127 9.71 -19.59 1.60
N ASP A 128 10.00 -18.37 2.07
CA ASP A 128 9.76 -17.97 3.47
C ASP A 128 8.28 -17.74 3.80
N THR A 129 7.46 -17.38 2.80
CA THR A 129 6.03 -17.09 2.97
C THR A 129 5.14 -18.32 2.67
N ALA A 130 5.74 -19.47 2.32
CA ALA A 130 5.01 -20.69 2.00
C ALA A 130 4.07 -21.11 3.15
N PRO A 131 2.81 -21.50 2.87
CA PRO A 131 2.23 -21.90 1.57
C PRO A 131 1.59 -20.77 0.74
N HIS A 132 1.71 -19.51 1.15
CA HIS A 132 1.03 -18.40 0.50
C HIS A 132 1.96 -17.53 -0.36
N PRO A 133 1.46 -16.83 -1.41
CA PRO A 133 2.31 -16.00 -2.26
C PRO A 133 2.81 -14.79 -1.47
N ALA A 134 4.09 -14.47 -1.64
CA ALA A 134 4.70 -13.26 -1.09
C ALA A 134 4.10 -12.00 -1.74
N VAL A 135 3.83 -10.98 -0.93
CA VAL A 135 3.37 -9.68 -1.40
C VAL A 135 4.56 -8.81 -1.77
N HIS A 136 4.52 -8.18 -2.94
CA HIS A 136 5.51 -7.21 -3.38
C HIS A 136 4.90 -5.80 -3.39
N ILE A 137 5.42 -4.88 -2.57
CA ILE A 137 5.03 -3.47 -2.62
C ILE A 137 6.06 -2.66 -3.39
N THR A 138 5.62 -1.89 -4.38
CA THR A 138 6.44 -0.85 -5.00
C THR A 138 5.99 0.51 -4.49
N LEU A 139 6.89 1.24 -3.86
CA LEU A 139 6.67 2.62 -3.49
C LEU A 139 7.31 3.54 -4.52
N ASN A 140 6.49 4.30 -5.24
CA ASN A 140 6.97 5.36 -6.09
C ASN A 140 6.99 6.68 -5.32
N THR A 141 8.17 7.29 -5.25
CA THR A 141 8.39 8.57 -4.58
C THR A 141 8.12 9.77 -5.48
N GLY A 142 7.84 9.57 -6.77
CA GLY A 142 7.49 10.64 -7.72
C GLY A 142 8.62 11.66 -7.95
N ILE A 143 9.85 11.32 -7.56
CA ILE A 143 11.04 12.16 -7.76
C ILE A 143 11.55 12.12 -9.20
N VAL A 144 11.12 11.13 -9.98
CA VAL A 144 11.45 10.99 -11.40
C VAL A 144 10.36 11.69 -12.22
N GLU A 145 10.75 12.62 -13.10
CA GLU A 145 9.80 13.35 -13.96
C GLU A 145 8.91 12.38 -14.75
N GLY A 146 7.60 12.53 -14.60
CA GLY A 146 6.59 11.74 -15.33
C GLY A 146 6.01 10.54 -14.55
N GLU A 147 6.46 10.27 -13.32
CA GLU A 147 5.90 9.21 -12.49
C GLU A 147 5.04 9.73 -11.33
N GLU A 148 3.80 9.23 -11.24
CA GLU A 148 2.92 9.55 -10.12
C GLU A 148 3.40 8.87 -8.83
N ALA A 149 3.55 9.66 -7.77
CA ALA A 149 3.82 9.15 -6.44
C ALA A 149 2.66 8.24 -5.99
N GLY A 150 2.97 7.05 -5.52
CA GLY A 150 1.94 6.08 -5.18
C GLY A 150 2.47 4.74 -4.69
N VAL A 151 1.61 4.04 -3.96
CA VAL A 151 1.84 2.68 -3.48
C VAL A 151 1.12 1.73 -4.42
N LYS A 152 1.85 0.80 -5.02
CA LYS A 152 1.27 -0.31 -5.79
C LYS A 152 1.69 -1.61 -5.12
N ALA A 153 0.79 -2.59 -5.11
CA ALA A 153 1.10 -3.91 -4.60
C ALA A 153 0.84 -4.96 -5.67
N TYR A 154 1.70 -5.98 -5.67
CA TYR A 154 1.68 -7.09 -6.60
C TYR A 154 1.83 -8.40 -5.85
N ILE A 155 1.33 -9.47 -6.45
CA ILE A 155 1.58 -10.84 -6.02
C ILE A 155 2.18 -11.63 -7.18
N SER A 156 2.98 -12.65 -6.87
CA SER A 156 3.44 -13.58 -7.90
C SER A 156 2.37 -14.62 -8.24
N ALA A 157 2.15 -14.77 -9.55
CA ALA A 157 1.51 -15.94 -10.12
C ALA A 157 2.55 -16.71 -10.95
N PRO A 158 2.77 -18.02 -10.69
CA PRO A 158 3.66 -18.83 -11.52
C PRO A 158 3.09 -18.92 -12.93
N VAL A 159 3.93 -18.75 -13.95
CA VAL A 159 3.53 -18.82 -15.36
C VAL A 159 4.22 -19.97 -16.06
N GLY A 160 3.42 -20.76 -16.79
CA GLY A 160 3.88 -21.89 -17.59
C GLY A 160 3.72 -23.24 -16.91
N VAL A 161 3.92 -24.30 -17.70
CA VAL A 161 3.77 -25.72 -17.29
C VAL A 161 4.94 -26.18 -16.42
N THR A 162 6.05 -25.44 -16.41
CA THR A 162 7.23 -25.71 -15.59
C THR A 162 7.51 -24.51 -14.68
N PRO A 163 7.41 -24.66 -13.35
CA PRO A 163 7.69 -23.56 -12.42
C PRO A 163 9.21 -23.33 -12.36
N LYS A 164 9.72 -22.45 -13.23
CA LYS A 164 11.07 -21.90 -13.09
C LYS A 164 11.00 -20.62 -12.25
N ALA A 165 12.03 -20.36 -11.45
CA ALA A 165 12.12 -19.16 -10.60
C ALA A 165 12.03 -17.84 -11.39
N GLU A 166 12.38 -17.90 -12.67
CA GLU A 166 12.41 -16.80 -13.64
C GLU A 166 11.03 -16.50 -14.24
N ASN A 167 10.09 -17.46 -14.15
CA ASN A 167 8.79 -17.42 -14.83
C ASN A 167 7.65 -17.10 -13.86
N CYS A 168 7.67 -15.91 -13.25
CA CYS A 168 6.54 -15.40 -12.48
C CYS A 168 6.00 -14.09 -13.06
N VAL A 169 4.69 -13.94 -13.07
CA VAL A 169 4.03 -12.69 -13.44
C VAL A 169 3.53 -12.00 -12.18
N PHE A 170 3.70 -10.68 -12.15
CA PHE A 170 3.21 -9.80 -11.10
C PHE A 170 1.76 -9.39 -11.40
N VAL A 171 0.83 -9.86 -10.58
CA VAL A 171 -0.58 -9.49 -10.68
C VAL A 171 -0.84 -8.34 -9.71
N PRO A 172 -1.36 -7.18 -10.16
CA PRO A 172 -1.66 -6.06 -9.27
C PRO A 172 -2.82 -6.43 -8.33
N VAL A 173 -2.71 -6.00 -7.08
CA VAL A 173 -3.72 -6.22 -6.03
C VAL A 173 -4.12 -4.85 -5.46
N PRO A 174 -5.41 -4.61 -5.18
CA PRO A 174 -5.84 -3.36 -4.56
C PRO A 174 -5.16 -3.16 -3.20
N VAL A 175 -4.71 -1.92 -2.99
CA VAL A 175 -4.10 -1.48 -1.74
C VAL A 175 -5.06 -0.53 -1.04
N GLU A 176 -5.36 -0.83 0.21
CA GLU A 176 -6.12 0.03 1.11
C GLU A 176 -5.18 0.55 2.19
N LEU A 177 -5.26 1.85 2.47
CA LEU A 177 -4.49 2.45 3.55
C LEU A 177 -5.38 2.55 4.79
N ARG A 178 -4.98 1.88 5.87
CA ARG A 178 -5.73 1.82 7.12
C ARG A 178 -4.93 2.48 8.23
N PHE A 179 -5.59 3.34 8.98
CA PHE A 179 -4.99 4.06 10.11
C PHE A 179 -5.37 3.38 11.42
N HIS A 180 -4.41 3.23 12.33
CA HIS A 180 -4.75 3.00 13.73
C HIS A 180 -5.19 4.32 14.40
N ASP A 181 -6.03 4.28 15.43
CA ASP A 181 -6.52 5.50 16.10
C ASP A 181 -5.37 6.36 16.63
N ALA A 182 -4.32 5.73 17.17
CA ALA A 182 -3.11 6.40 17.64
C ALA A 182 -2.28 7.02 16.49
N GLU A 183 -2.29 6.41 15.31
CA GLU A 183 -1.54 6.90 14.14
C GLU A 183 -2.27 8.05 13.44
N ARG A 184 -3.62 8.01 13.44
CA ARG A 184 -4.44 8.99 12.74
C ARG A 184 -4.16 10.43 13.20
N SER A 185 -4.07 10.65 14.51
CA SER A 185 -3.77 11.97 15.07
C SER A 185 -2.38 12.46 14.64
N GLY A 186 -1.37 11.59 14.68
CA GLY A 186 -0.01 11.92 14.24
C GLY A 186 0.07 12.23 12.74
N VAL A 187 -0.62 11.46 11.90
CA VAL A 187 -0.68 11.71 10.45
C VAL A 187 -1.40 13.02 10.15
N ASP A 188 -2.50 13.32 10.83
CA ASP A 188 -3.26 14.56 10.62
C ASP A 188 -2.42 15.80 10.96
N LEU A 189 -1.65 15.74 12.06
CA LEU A 189 -0.69 16.78 12.42
C LEU A 189 0.40 16.96 11.36
N LEU A 190 0.92 15.88 10.79
CA LEU A 190 1.92 15.95 9.72
C LEU A 190 1.34 16.57 8.44
N VAL A 191 0.11 16.24 8.08
CA VAL A 191 -0.60 16.84 6.94
C VAL A 191 -0.82 18.33 7.17
N GLU A 192 -1.17 18.74 8.38
CA GLU A 192 -1.35 20.14 8.73
C GLU A 192 -0.03 20.91 8.71
N THR A 193 1.05 20.29 9.19
CA THR A 193 2.40 20.82 9.14
C THR A 193 2.85 21.06 7.70
N GLN A 194 2.57 20.10 6.79
CA GLN A 194 2.86 20.24 5.37
C GLN A 194 2.12 21.44 4.75
N LYS A 195 0.82 21.60 5.02
CA LYS A 195 0.02 22.73 4.53
C LYS A 195 0.55 24.08 5.06
N SER A 196 1.05 24.08 6.28
CA SER A 196 1.58 25.28 6.94
C SER A 196 3.01 25.63 6.50
N GLY A 197 3.70 24.76 5.76
CA GLY A 197 5.08 24.98 5.30
C GLY A 197 6.12 25.06 6.42
N SER A 198 5.76 24.65 7.64
CA SER A 198 6.63 24.63 8.81
C SER A 198 7.32 23.25 8.92
N THR A 199 8.56 23.19 9.40
CA THR A 199 9.27 21.93 9.67
C THR A 199 9.11 21.43 11.11
N SER A 200 8.37 22.16 11.95
CA SER A 200 8.11 21.80 13.34
C SER A 200 6.79 22.42 13.80
N GLN A 201 5.78 21.58 14.05
CA GLN A 201 4.60 21.98 14.81
C GLN A 201 4.65 21.29 16.17
N GLN A 202 4.45 22.08 17.23
CA GLN A 202 4.17 21.53 18.54
C GLN A 202 2.77 20.90 18.54
N PRO A 203 2.49 19.91 19.41
CA PRO A 203 1.14 19.41 19.59
C PRO A 203 0.21 20.59 19.87
N ILE A 204 -0.77 20.78 19.01
CA ILE A 204 -1.74 21.86 19.12
C ILE A 204 -2.53 21.62 20.42
N PRO A 205 -2.70 22.62 21.31
CA PRO A 205 -3.54 22.45 22.49
C PRO A 205 -4.97 22.09 22.08
N ASP A 206 -5.63 21.19 22.84
CA ASP A 206 -6.97 20.68 22.54
C ASP A 206 -8.01 21.78 22.24
N LEU A 207 -7.84 22.96 22.84
CA LEU A 207 -8.71 24.12 22.64
C LEU A 207 -8.61 24.70 21.22
N GLU A 208 -7.41 24.80 20.65
CA GLU A 208 -7.20 25.28 19.27
C GLU A 208 -7.69 24.24 18.26
N VAL A 209 -7.52 22.94 18.55
CA VAL A 209 -8.10 21.86 17.73
C VAL A 209 -9.62 21.94 17.71
N LEU A 210 -10.25 22.21 18.87
CA LEU A 210 -11.70 22.36 18.97
C LEU A 210 -12.19 23.60 18.23
N GLU A 211 -11.51 24.75 18.38
CA GLU A 211 -11.84 25.98 17.65
C GLU A 211 -11.81 25.74 16.14
N LYS A 212 -10.75 25.10 15.65
CA LYS A 212 -10.62 24.75 14.23
C LYS A 212 -11.72 23.79 13.76
N SER A 213 -12.04 22.78 14.57
CA SER A 213 -13.12 21.84 14.26
C SER A 213 -14.48 22.53 14.16
N ILE A 214 -14.74 23.52 15.02
CA ILE A 214 -15.97 24.35 14.96
C ILE A 214 -15.98 25.21 13.70
N GLN A 215 -14.84 25.83 13.36
CA GLN A 215 -14.68 26.63 12.15
C GLN A 215 -14.93 25.79 10.89
N ASP A 216 -14.37 24.57 10.85
CA ASP A 216 -14.53 23.64 9.73
C ASP A 216 -15.98 23.16 9.58
N VAL A 217 -16.67 22.86 10.70
CA VAL A 217 -18.11 22.52 10.68
C VAL A 217 -18.95 23.70 10.20
N SER A 218 -18.64 24.92 10.65
CA SER A 218 -19.31 26.13 10.16
C SER A 218 -19.12 26.30 8.65
N SER A 219 -17.89 26.16 8.15
CA SER A 219 -17.57 26.24 6.72
C SER A 219 -18.29 25.16 5.90
N MET A 220 -18.39 23.93 6.43
CA MET A 220 -19.17 22.86 5.81
C MET A 220 -20.66 23.20 5.75
N LEU A 221 -21.23 23.75 6.83
CA LEU A 221 -22.62 24.21 6.85
C LEU A 221 -22.85 25.36 5.86
N ASP A 222 -21.96 26.33 5.79
CA ASP A 222 -22.03 27.44 4.83
C ASP A 222 -21.99 26.92 3.37
N ARG A 223 -21.14 25.94 3.08
CA ARG A 223 -21.09 25.26 1.78
C ARG A 223 -22.39 24.54 1.44
N VAL A 224 -22.96 23.81 2.39
CA VAL A 224 -24.25 23.13 2.21
C VAL A 224 -25.37 24.14 1.99
N LEU A 225 -25.40 25.23 2.76
CA LEU A 225 -26.38 26.29 2.64
C LEU A 225 -26.28 26.99 1.28
N ALA A 226 -25.07 27.31 0.83
CA ALA A 226 -24.83 27.85 -0.51
C ALA A 226 -25.28 26.89 -1.61
N TYR A 227 -25.01 25.59 -1.45
CA TYR A 227 -25.48 24.56 -2.39
C TYR A 227 -27.01 24.50 -2.44
N VAL A 228 -27.69 24.45 -1.29
CA VAL A 228 -29.16 24.42 -1.21
C VAL A 228 -29.77 25.68 -1.81
N GLN A 229 -29.19 26.86 -1.54
CA GLN A 229 -29.63 28.12 -2.16
C GLN A 229 -29.47 28.09 -3.68
N SER A 230 -28.38 27.52 -4.19
CA SER A 230 -28.12 27.39 -5.64
C SER A 230 -29.12 26.42 -6.31
N VAL A 231 -29.50 25.35 -5.61
CA VAL A 231 -30.53 24.40 -6.07
C VAL A 231 -31.91 25.04 -6.05
N ILE A 232 -32.25 25.81 -5.01
CA ILE A 232 -33.52 26.56 -4.92
C ILE A 232 -33.61 27.62 -6.02
N ARG A 233 -32.50 28.30 -6.34
CA ARG A 233 -32.40 29.27 -7.45
C ARG A 233 -32.41 28.62 -8.84
N GLY A 234 -32.30 27.29 -8.91
CA GLY A 234 -32.34 26.52 -10.16
C GLY A 234 -31.03 26.51 -10.95
N GLU A 235 -29.91 26.94 -10.36
CA GLU A 235 -28.59 26.98 -11.00
C GLU A 235 -27.92 25.59 -11.03
N THR A 236 -28.27 24.71 -10.09
CA THR A 236 -27.74 23.34 -9.98
C THR A 236 -28.86 22.29 -9.93
N LYS A 237 -28.75 21.21 -10.72
CA LYS A 237 -29.68 20.06 -10.63
C LYS A 237 -29.53 19.40 -9.27
N GLY A 238 -30.58 19.44 -8.45
CA GLY A 238 -30.59 18.81 -7.12
C GLY A 238 -30.39 17.29 -7.21
N ASP A 239 -29.45 16.77 -6.43
CA ASP A 239 -29.23 15.34 -6.30
C ASP A 239 -30.28 14.72 -5.33
N PRO A 240 -31.10 13.75 -5.78
CA PRO A 240 -32.11 13.13 -4.93
C PRO A 240 -31.55 12.36 -3.71
N ALA A 241 -30.24 12.09 -3.66
CA ALA A 241 -29.60 11.52 -2.48
C ALA A 241 -29.43 12.55 -1.35
N ILE A 242 -29.13 13.81 -1.68
CA ILE A 242 -28.90 14.89 -0.70
C ILE A 242 -30.23 15.39 -0.12
N GLY A 243 -31.28 15.45 -0.94
CA GLY A 243 -32.63 15.87 -0.49
C GLY A 243 -33.30 14.89 0.49
N ARG A 244 -32.89 13.62 0.50
CA ARG A 244 -33.49 12.58 1.35
C ARG A 244 -32.93 12.55 2.77
N ILE A 245 -31.75 13.13 3.01
CA ILE A 245 -31.13 13.21 4.34
C ILE A 245 -31.84 14.25 5.21
N HIS A 246 -32.64 15.13 4.59
CA HIS A 246 -33.32 16.26 5.24
C HIS A 246 -34.84 16.07 5.41
N SER A 247 -35.35 14.84 5.24
CA SER A 247 -36.72 14.40 5.54
C SER A 247 -36.73 13.47 6.75
#